data_AF-A0A150XUY8-F1
#
_entry.id   AF-A0A150XUY8-F1
#
_cell.length_a   1.000
_cell.length_b   1.000
_cell.length_c   1.000
_cell.angle_alpha   90.00
_cell.angle_beta   90.00
_cell.angle_gamma   90.00
#
_symmetry.space_group_name_H-M   'P 1'
#
loop_
_entity.id
_entity.type
_entity.pdbx_description
1 polymer ?
#
loop_
_entity_poly.entity_id
_entity_poly.type
_entity_poly.pdbx_seq_one_letter_code
_entity_poly.pdbx_strand_id
1 'polypeptide(L)'
;MQAPKYFLAIILSIIVLTGCKNNDDSPKIKFTSEQLKMVYGDVEKSWQVTAYYADYSNNELSDFNDCYKDDVYTFKADTQEVEVTLGDLGCYWPEPDEQVATVKYFYDEATGKFIIEHSRGETSGDHFASQYYLLELEEMSETRLLFGTGDNGKYSRVILLEPVE
;
A
#
# COMPACT_ATOMS: atom_id res chain seq x y z
N MET A 1 35.53 37.20 64.43
CA MET A 1 34.29 37.65 63.75
C MET A 1 34.46 37.39 62.26
N GLN A 2 33.43 36.82 61.64
CA GLN A 2 33.43 36.14 60.34
C GLN A 2 33.83 37.00 59.15
N ALA A 3 34.64 36.42 58.25
CA ALA A 3 34.84 36.89 56.89
C ALA A 3 33.62 36.53 56.02
N PRO A 4 33.17 37.41 55.10
CA PRO A 4 32.15 37.04 54.13
C PRO A 4 32.77 36.33 52.93
N LYS A 5 32.18 35.17 52.61
CA LYS A 5 32.46 34.36 51.42
C LYS A 5 31.73 34.97 50.23
N TYR A 6 32.43 35.60 49.30
CA TYR A 6 31.88 35.90 47.97
C TYR A 6 32.63 35.04 46.96
N PHE A 7 31.94 33.98 46.57
CA PHE A 7 32.40 33.00 45.59
C PHE A 7 32.31 33.63 44.19
N LEU A 8 33.43 33.57 43.47
CA LEU A 8 33.56 33.92 42.06
C LEU A 8 32.62 33.06 41.20
N ALA A 9 31.94 33.66 40.22
CA ALA A 9 31.51 32.94 39.01
C ALA A 9 31.39 33.92 37.83
N ILE A 10 32.50 34.06 37.09
CA ILE A 10 32.52 34.53 35.71
C ILE A 10 32.35 33.28 34.84
N ILE A 11 31.30 33.16 34.02
CA ILE A 11 31.40 32.49 32.71
C ILE A 11 30.50 33.21 31.70
N LEU A 12 31.20 33.89 30.79
CA LEU A 12 30.81 34.35 29.46
C LEU A 12 30.63 33.14 28.52
N SER A 13 29.53 33.06 27.76
CA SER A 13 29.39 32.30 26.48
C SER A 13 28.00 32.61 25.90
N ILE A 14 27.82 33.67 25.10
CA ILE A 14 27.97 33.70 23.63
C ILE A 14 27.22 32.55 22.94
N ILE A 15 26.03 32.90 22.44
CA ILE A 15 25.49 32.62 21.09
C ILE A 15 25.95 31.31 20.45
N VAL A 16 25.02 30.36 20.36
CA VAL A 16 24.75 29.66 19.09
C VAL A 16 23.24 29.47 18.94
N LEU A 17 22.60 30.39 18.22
CA LEU A 17 21.32 30.14 17.58
C LEU A 17 21.59 29.23 16.37
N THR A 18 21.61 27.91 16.56
CA THR A 18 21.43 26.97 15.45
C THR A 18 19.98 26.56 15.38
N GLY A 19 19.15 27.48 14.87
CA GLY A 19 17.93 27.08 14.19
C GLY A 19 18.33 26.50 12.84
N CYS A 20 18.74 25.22 12.82
CA CYS A 20 18.82 24.47 11.57
C CYS A 20 17.40 24.29 11.05
N LYS A 21 16.93 25.26 10.25
CA LYS A 21 15.82 25.03 9.34
C LYS A 21 16.38 24.20 8.20
N ASN A 22 16.55 22.90 8.45
CA ASN A 22 16.76 21.94 7.38
C ASN A 22 15.41 21.83 6.67
N ASN A 23 15.21 22.65 5.64
CA ASN A 23 14.36 22.23 4.54
C ASN A 23 15.17 21.13 3.84
N ASP A 24 15.05 19.92 4.35
CA ASP A 24 15.58 18.74 3.72
C ASP A 24 14.72 18.51 2.46
N ASP A 25 15.21 19.01 1.32
CA ASP A 25 14.57 18.90 0.00
C ASP A 25 14.71 17.48 -0.57
N SER A 26 15.15 16.50 0.22
CA SER A 26 15.16 15.10 -0.19
C SER A 26 13.73 14.58 -0.35
N PRO A 27 13.46 13.75 -1.38
CA PRO A 27 12.17 13.11 -1.53
C PRO A 27 11.83 12.32 -0.25
N LYS A 28 10.68 12.60 0.35
CA LYS A 28 10.21 11.83 1.50
C LYS A 28 9.87 10.42 1.04
N ILE A 29 10.65 9.44 1.49
CA ILE A 29 10.39 8.01 1.26
C ILE A 29 9.03 7.64 1.87
N LYS A 30 8.14 7.03 1.08
CA LYS A 30 6.79 6.64 1.50
C LYS A 30 6.83 5.42 2.45
N PHE A 31 7.39 4.32 1.98
CA PHE A 31 7.64 3.10 2.77
C PHE A 31 9.06 2.61 2.57
N THR A 32 9.69 2.10 3.64
CA THR A 32 10.99 1.44 3.55
C THR A 32 10.84 -0.04 3.19
N SER A 33 11.90 -0.66 2.68
CA SER A 33 11.93 -2.10 2.40
C SER A 33 11.66 -2.95 3.65
N GLU A 34 12.10 -2.49 4.83
CA GLU A 34 11.81 -3.17 6.09
C GLU A 34 10.32 -3.11 6.44
N GLN A 35 9.66 -1.97 6.21
CA GLN A 35 8.22 -1.86 6.42
C GLN A 35 7.43 -2.76 5.46
N LEU A 36 7.90 -2.92 4.22
CA LEU A 36 7.23 -3.74 3.21
C LEU A 36 7.27 -5.23 3.47
N LYS A 37 8.13 -5.72 4.38
CA LYS A 37 8.01 -7.08 4.92
C LYS A 37 6.64 -7.34 5.56
N MET A 38 5.92 -6.29 5.96
CA MET A 38 4.54 -6.45 6.40
C MET A 38 3.64 -7.00 5.29
N VAL A 39 3.88 -6.64 4.03
CA VAL A 39 3.09 -7.04 2.84
C VAL A 39 3.39 -8.48 2.44
N TYR A 40 4.66 -8.85 2.28
CA TYR A 40 5.09 -10.15 1.74
C TYR A 40 5.72 -11.11 2.77
N GLY A 41 5.83 -10.70 4.04
CA GLY A 41 6.47 -11.50 5.08
C GLY A 41 7.99 -11.67 4.88
N ASP A 42 8.53 -12.75 5.42
CA ASP A 42 9.93 -13.14 5.16
C ASP A 42 10.08 -13.96 3.87
N VAL A 43 9.02 -14.66 3.45
CA VAL A 43 8.98 -15.52 2.25
C VAL A 43 7.74 -15.18 1.42
N GLU A 44 6.57 -15.39 2.00
CA GLU A 44 5.29 -15.02 1.41
C GLU A 44 4.28 -14.67 2.49
N LYS A 45 3.24 -13.92 2.11
CA LYS A 45 2.10 -13.62 2.97
C LYS A 45 0.84 -13.39 2.15
N SER A 46 -0.24 -13.98 2.63
CA SER A 46 -1.56 -13.93 1.98
C SER A 46 -2.47 -12.89 2.61
N TRP A 47 -3.23 -12.23 1.76
CA TRP A 47 -4.25 -11.25 2.12
C TRP A 47 -5.50 -11.51 1.31
N GLN A 48 -6.66 -11.48 1.94
CA GLN A 48 -7.94 -11.55 1.26
C GLN A 48 -8.37 -10.13 0.87
N VAL A 49 -8.82 -9.95 -0.36
CA VAL A 49 -9.51 -8.74 -0.78
C VAL A 49 -10.85 -8.67 -0.07
N THR A 50 -11.12 -7.59 0.67
CA THR A 50 -12.38 -7.44 1.42
C THR A 50 -13.32 -6.40 0.82
N ALA A 51 -12.79 -5.52 -0.03
CA ALA A 51 -13.59 -4.55 -0.76
C ALA A 51 -12.86 -4.00 -2.00
N TYR A 52 -13.64 -3.66 -3.02
CA TYR A 52 -13.18 -2.98 -4.23
C TYR A 52 -14.06 -1.76 -4.51
N TYR A 53 -13.47 -0.56 -4.46
CA TYR A 53 -14.16 0.72 -4.59
C TYR A 53 -13.95 1.37 -5.95
N ALA A 54 -15.00 2.01 -6.47
CA ALA A 54 -14.93 2.91 -7.61
C ALA A 54 -14.73 4.39 -7.18
N ASP A 55 -15.14 4.74 -5.96
CA ASP A 55 -14.80 6.02 -5.32
C ASP A 55 -14.68 5.82 -3.81
N TYR A 56 -13.45 5.85 -3.31
CA TYR A 56 -13.18 5.61 -1.90
C TYR A 56 -13.62 6.76 -1.01
N SER A 57 -13.55 8.00 -1.51
CA SER A 57 -13.94 9.19 -0.73
C SER A 57 -15.44 9.24 -0.46
N ASN A 58 -16.24 8.72 -1.39
CA ASN A 58 -17.69 8.63 -1.25
C ASN A 58 -18.16 7.27 -0.73
N ASN A 59 -17.25 6.37 -0.37
CA ASN A 59 -17.54 4.99 0.05
C ASN A 59 -18.41 4.23 -0.98
N GLU A 60 -18.12 4.45 -2.27
CA GLU A 60 -18.82 3.85 -3.39
C GLU A 60 -18.07 2.59 -3.84
N LEU A 61 -18.68 1.44 -3.60
CA LEU A 61 -18.18 0.15 -4.09
C LEU A 61 -18.28 0.09 -5.61
N SER A 62 -17.32 -0.58 -6.23
CA SER A 62 -17.39 -0.91 -7.65
C SER A 62 -18.50 -1.93 -7.90
N ASP A 63 -19.11 -1.89 -9.09
CA ASP A 63 -19.99 -2.96 -9.58
C ASP A 63 -19.27 -4.33 -9.62
N PHE A 64 -17.93 -4.33 -9.66
CA PHE A 64 -17.10 -5.54 -9.58
C PHE A 64 -16.76 -5.95 -8.14
N ASN A 65 -17.25 -5.27 -7.11
CA ASN A 65 -16.88 -5.60 -5.73
C ASN A 65 -17.14 -7.06 -5.37
N ASP A 66 -18.29 -7.60 -5.78
CA ASP A 66 -18.69 -8.94 -5.40
C ASP A 66 -17.83 -10.05 -6.04
N CYS A 67 -17.24 -9.82 -7.21
CA CYS A 67 -16.32 -10.77 -7.84
C CYS A 67 -14.86 -10.65 -7.35
N TYR A 68 -14.57 -9.62 -6.54
CA TYR A 68 -13.24 -9.38 -5.97
C TYR A 68 -13.16 -9.71 -4.48
N LYS A 69 -14.23 -9.52 -3.71
CA LYS A 69 -14.26 -9.48 -2.22
C LYS A 69 -13.90 -10.79 -1.48
N ASP A 70 -13.39 -11.76 -2.19
CA ASP A 70 -12.97 -13.08 -1.73
C ASP A 70 -11.72 -13.60 -2.46
N ASP A 71 -11.17 -12.82 -3.39
CA ASP A 71 -9.88 -13.13 -4.00
C ASP A 71 -8.78 -13.11 -2.90
N VAL A 72 -7.88 -14.08 -2.94
CA VAL A 72 -6.72 -14.16 -2.03
C VAL A 72 -5.44 -13.86 -2.80
N TYR A 73 -4.71 -12.85 -2.33
CA TYR A 73 -3.45 -12.39 -2.90
C TYR A 73 -2.30 -12.83 -2.01
N THR A 74 -1.45 -13.72 -2.52
CA THR A 74 -0.24 -14.19 -1.84
C THR A 74 0.98 -13.50 -2.45
N PHE A 75 1.51 -12.52 -1.74
CA PHE A 75 2.69 -11.77 -2.15
C PHE A 75 3.95 -12.57 -1.86
N LYS A 76 4.82 -12.77 -2.85
CA LYS A 76 6.07 -13.53 -2.74
C LYS A 76 7.28 -12.61 -2.75
N ALA A 77 8.07 -12.63 -1.69
CA ALA A 77 9.16 -11.69 -1.45
C ALA A 77 10.29 -11.76 -2.51
N ASP A 78 10.51 -12.94 -3.10
CA ASP A 78 11.64 -13.26 -3.96
C ASP A 78 11.37 -13.08 -5.46
N THR A 79 10.13 -13.28 -5.92
CA THR A 79 9.79 -13.24 -7.35
C THR A 79 9.16 -11.93 -7.83
N GLN A 80 8.75 -11.03 -6.92
CA GLN A 80 7.93 -9.85 -7.27
C GLN A 80 6.57 -10.20 -7.88
N GLU A 81 6.11 -11.42 -7.65
CA GLU A 81 4.82 -11.92 -8.11
C GLU A 81 3.82 -11.96 -6.96
N VAL A 82 2.54 -11.82 -7.32
CA VAL A 82 1.42 -12.07 -6.41
C VAL A 82 0.64 -13.22 -7.01
N GLU A 83 0.63 -14.34 -6.30
CA GLU A 83 -0.24 -15.46 -6.64
C GLU A 83 -1.67 -15.10 -6.25
N VAL A 84 -2.59 -15.20 -7.20
CA VAL A 84 -4.00 -14.85 -7.01
C VAL A 84 -4.83 -16.12 -7.03
N THR A 85 -5.49 -16.41 -5.92
CA THR A 85 -6.58 -17.37 -5.86
C THR A 85 -7.89 -16.61 -6.05
N LEU A 86 -8.57 -16.85 -7.17
CA LEU A 86 -9.84 -16.20 -7.48
C LEU A 86 -10.97 -16.74 -6.60
N GLY A 87 -11.90 -15.86 -6.25
CA GLY A 87 -13.20 -16.24 -5.71
C GLY A 87 -14.10 -16.94 -6.73
N ASP A 88 -15.32 -17.27 -6.31
CA ASP A 88 -16.24 -18.09 -7.11
C ASP A 88 -17.00 -17.29 -8.19
N LEU A 89 -17.10 -15.97 -8.03
CA LEU A 89 -17.91 -15.11 -8.89
C LEU A 89 -17.10 -14.52 -10.04
N GLY A 90 -17.64 -14.64 -11.26
CA GLY A 90 -17.15 -13.89 -12.41
C GLY A 90 -17.58 -12.41 -12.36
N CYS A 91 -16.73 -11.55 -12.89
CA CYS A 91 -16.89 -10.10 -12.95
C CYS A 91 -17.72 -9.63 -14.14
N TYR A 92 -17.56 -10.26 -15.31
CA TYR A 92 -18.27 -9.86 -16.53
C TYR A 92 -19.43 -10.79 -16.84
N TRP A 93 -19.27 -12.08 -16.51
CA TRP A 93 -20.30 -13.09 -16.63
C TRP A 93 -20.48 -13.82 -15.30
N PRO A 94 -21.72 -14.21 -14.92
CA PRO A 94 -21.93 -14.97 -13.68
C PRO A 94 -21.20 -16.32 -13.66
N GLU A 95 -21.12 -16.98 -14.82
CA GLU A 95 -20.49 -18.28 -15.02
C GLU A 95 -19.64 -18.21 -16.30
N PRO A 96 -18.44 -17.60 -16.25
CA PRO A 96 -17.53 -17.57 -17.39
C PRO A 96 -16.91 -18.95 -17.63
N ASP A 97 -16.53 -19.24 -18.87
CA ASP A 97 -15.86 -20.49 -19.24
C ASP A 97 -14.44 -20.57 -18.66
N GLU A 98 -13.72 -19.43 -18.69
CA GLU A 98 -12.41 -19.28 -18.08
C GLU A 98 -12.32 -17.93 -17.35
N GLN A 99 -11.58 -17.92 -16.24
CA GLN A 99 -11.18 -16.71 -15.53
C GLN A 99 -9.68 -16.72 -15.28
N VAL A 100 -9.03 -15.58 -15.44
CA VAL A 100 -7.62 -15.40 -15.12
C VAL A 100 -7.38 -14.05 -14.48
N ALA A 101 -6.61 -14.04 -13.41
CA ALA A 101 -6.03 -12.83 -12.87
C ALA A 101 -4.51 -12.98 -12.76
N THR A 102 -3.80 -11.90 -13.04
CA THR A 102 -2.36 -11.79 -12.86
C THR A 102 -2.09 -10.52 -12.10
N VAL A 103 -1.38 -10.65 -10.98
CA VAL A 103 -0.94 -9.52 -10.17
C VAL A 103 0.57 -9.62 -9.98
N LYS A 104 1.24 -8.48 -10.19
CA LYS A 104 2.68 -8.30 -9.94
C LYS A 104 2.85 -7.08 -9.07
N TYR A 105 3.98 -6.96 -8.39
CA TYR A 105 4.31 -5.73 -7.69
C TYR A 105 5.68 -5.21 -8.07
N PHE A 106 5.87 -3.91 -7.87
CA PHE A 106 7.15 -3.24 -8.06
C PHE A 106 7.37 -2.23 -6.93
N TYR A 107 8.62 -2.16 -6.46
CA TYR A 107 9.04 -1.28 -5.39
C TYR A 107 10.15 -0.35 -5.89
N ASP A 108 9.90 0.95 -5.80
CA ASP A 108 10.92 1.98 -6.07
C ASP A 108 11.54 2.42 -4.74
N GLU A 109 12.76 1.95 -4.48
CA GLU A 109 13.53 2.28 -3.28
C GLU A 109 13.81 3.78 -3.10
N ALA A 110 13.91 4.54 -4.20
CA ALA A 110 14.25 5.96 -4.12
C ALA A 110 13.07 6.79 -3.59
N THR A 111 11.84 6.38 -3.89
CA THR A 111 10.61 7.08 -3.49
C THR A 111 9.84 6.35 -2.39
N GLY A 112 10.14 5.07 -2.16
CA GLY A 112 9.39 4.19 -1.27
C GLY A 112 8.04 3.76 -1.84
N LYS A 113 7.79 3.96 -3.14
CA LYS A 113 6.52 3.61 -3.78
C LYS A 113 6.45 2.11 -4.01
N PHE A 114 5.36 1.49 -3.56
CA PHE A 114 5.05 0.09 -3.81
C PHE A 114 3.76 0.04 -4.63
N ILE A 115 3.81 -0.53 -5.83
CA ILE A 115 2.69 -0.48 -6.77
C ILE A 115 2.39 -1.90 -7.22
N ILE A 116 1.11 -2.25 -7.33
CA ILE A 116 0.67 -3.49 -7.98
C ILE A 116 0.23 -3.21 -9.42
N GLU A 117 0.65 -4.08 -10.32
CA GLU A 117 0.07 -4.25 -11.64
C GLU A 117 -1.00 -5.31 -11.56
N HIS A 118 -2.24 -4.95 -11.92
CA HIS A 118 -3.36 -5.88 -11.88
C HIS A 118 -3.95 -6.05 -13.27
N SER A 119 -4.11 -7.31 -13.69
CA SER A 119 -4.86 -7.70 -14.88
C SER A 119 -5.84 -8.81 -14.52
N ARG A 120 -7.11 -8.68 -14.93
CA ARG A 120 -8.10 -9.76 -14.85
C ARG A 120 -8.89 -9.84 -16.13
N GLY A 121 -9.16 -11.05 -16.60
CA GLY A 121 -9.93 -11.30 -17.80
C GLY A 121 -10.75 -12.58 -17.71
N GLU A 122 -11.81 -12.61 -18.50
CA GLU A 122 -12.78 -13.71 -18.55
C GLU A 122 -13.15 -13.99 -20.00
N THR A 123 -13.48 -15.26 -20.28
CA THR A 123 -14.08 -15.69 -21.54
C THR A 123 -15.46 -16.29 -21.28
N SER A 124 -16.38 -16.09 -22.22
CA SER A 124 -17.68 -16.77 -22.23
C SER A 124 -18.15 -16.93 -23.68
N GLY A 125 -18.16 -18.17 -24.17
CA GLY A 125 -18.31 -18.49 -25.59
C GLY A 125 -17.25 -17.78 -26.43
N ASP A 126 -17.69 -17.01 -27.42
CA ASP A 126 -16.81 -16.22 -28.30
C ASP A 126 -16.47 -14.83 -27.74
N HIS A 127 -16.90 -14.51 -26.52
CA HIS A 127 -16.68 -13.21 -25.89
C HIS A 127 -15.49 -13.23 -24.94
N PHE A 128 -14.76 -12.12 -24.91
CA PHE A 128 -13.65 -11.88 -23.98
C PHE A 128 -13.79 -10.46 -23.42
N ALA A 129 -13.59 -10.33 -22.11
CA ALA A 129 -13.55 -9.04 -21.43
C ALA A 129 -12.38 -9.04 -20.45
N SER A 130 -11.72 -7.88 -20.31
CA SER A 130 -10.60 -7.74 -19.39
C SER A 130 -10.46 -6.32 -18.89
N GLN A 131 -9.79 -6.20 -17.75
CA GLN A 131 -9.35 -4.94 -17.20
C GLN A 131 -7.90 -5.01 -16.75
N TYR A 132 -7.22 -3.88 -16.91
CA TYR A 132 -5.84 -3.66 -16.50
C TYR A 132 -5.75 -2.32 -15.77
N TYR A 133 -5.02 -2.27 -14.66
CA TYR A 133 -4.79 -1.06 -13.90
C TYR A 133 -3.60 -1.19 -12.95
N LEU A 134 -3.09 -0.05 -12.51
CA LEU A 134 -2.04 0.06 -11.50
C LEU A 134 -2.60 0.69 -10.23
N LEU A 135 -2.21 0.18 -9.06
CA LEU A 135 -2.57 0.76 -7.77
C LEU A 135 -1.32 0.91 -6.90
N GLU A 136 -1.13 2.08 -6.30
CA GLU A 136 -0.06 2.32 -5.34
C GLU A 136 -0.53 1.93 -3.94
N LEU A 137 0.36 1.39 -3.10
CA LEU A 137 0.11 1.19 -1.69
C LEU A 137 0.01 2.55 -1.02
N GLU A 138 -1.13 2.84 -0.41
CA GLU A 138 -1.44 4.12 0.22
C GLU A 138 -1.42 4.01 1.75
N GLU A 139 -1.94 2.91 2.28
CA GLU A 139 -1.96 2.63 3.72
C GLU A 139 -1.53 1.19 3.99
N MET A 140 -0.77 1.01 5.07
CA MET A 140 -0.27 -0.30 5.50
C MET A 140 -0.29 -0.40 7.02
N SER A 141 -0.86 -1.49 7.50
CA SER A 141 -0.91 -1.87 8.91
C SER A 141 -0.99 -3.39 9.04
N GLU A 142 -0.86 -3.92 10.25
CA GLU A 142 -0.88 -5.36 10.49
C GLU A 142 -2.17 -6.04 10.04
N THR A 143 -3.28 -5.29 10.05
CA THR A 143 -4.62 -5.81 9.75
C THR A 143 -5.19 -5.31 8.43
N ARG A 144 -4.47 -4.47 7.67
CA ARG A 144 -5.02 -3.83 6.48
C ARG A 144 -3.95 -3.30 5.54
N LEU A 145 -4.15 -3.57 4.24
CA LEU A 145 -3.48 -2.92 3.13
C LEU A 145 -4.52 -2.16 2.29
N LEU A 146 -4.20 -0.92 1.91
CA LEU A 146 -5.00 -0.14 0.97
C LEU A 146 -4.17 0.18 -0.27
N PHE A 147 -4.57 -0.38 -1.41
CA PHE A 147 -4.00 -0.05 -2.71
C PHE A 147 -4.96 0.86 -3.46
N GLY A 148 -4.49 2.04 -3.86
CA GLY A 148 -5.33 3.09 -4.46
C GLY A 148 -4.73 3.72 -5.71
N THR A 149 -5.57 4.36 -6.50
CA THR A 149 -5.15 5.34 -7.53
C THR A 149 -5.79 6.69 -7.26
N GLY A 150 -4.99 7.75 -7.31
CA GLY A 150 -5.38 9.10 -6.85
C GLY A 150 -4.42 9.59 -5.76
N ASP A 151 -4.76 10.69 -5.12
CA ASP A 151 -3.89 11.34 -4.14
C ASP A 151 -4.68 11.90 -2.94
N ASN A 152 -4.01 12.02 -1.79
CA ASN A 152 -4.53 12.70 -0.59
C ASN A 152 -5.90 12.15 -0.13
N GLY A 153 -6.06 10.82 -0.10
CA GLY A 153 -7.31 10.15 0.32
C GLY A 153 -8.43 10.17 -0.72
N LYS A 154 -8.23 10.84 -1.87
CA LYS A 154 -9.19 10.92 -2.97
C LYS A 154 -8.86 9.89 -4.03
N TYR A 155 -9.21 8.65 -3.73
CA TYR A 155 -8.88 7.51 -4.59
C TYR A 155 -10.08 7.09 -5.45
N SER A 156 -9.88 7.08 -6.78
CA SER A 156 -10.90 6.70 -7.77
C SER A 156 -10.92 5.20 -8.09
N ARG A 157 -10.07 4.42 -7.41
CA ARG A 157 -10.07 2.96 -7.41
C ARG A 157 -9.31 2.51 -6.19
N VAL A 158 -9.89 1.62 -5.39
CA VAL A 158 -9.21 1.04 -4.23
C VAL A 158 -9.49 -0.45 -4.13
N ILE A 159 -8.43 -1.24 -3.92
CA ILE A 159 -8.53 -2.60 -3.39
C ILE A 159 -8.11 -2.54 -1.92
N LEU A 160 -8.99 -3.01 -1.05
CA LEU A 160 -8.73 -3.19 0.37
C LEU A 160 -8.43 -4.66 0.64
N LEU A 161 -7.34 -4.93 1.35
CA LEU A 161 -6.97 -6.29 1.71
C LEU A 161 -6.78 -6.42 3.22
N GLU A 162 -7.22 -7.54 3.77
CA GLU A 162 -7.07 -7.92 5.18
C GLU A 162 -6.36 -9.29 5.27
N PRO A 163 -5.68 -9.62 6.38
CA PRO A 163 -4.99 -10.90 6.51
C PRO A 163 -5.95 -12.08 6.37
N VAL A 164 -5.51 -13.16 5.73
CA VAL A 164 -6.23 -14.43 5.75
C VAL A 164 -6.12 -15.04 7.16
N GLU A 165 -7.24 -15.49 7.74
CA GLU A 165 -7.28 -16.17 9.05
C GLU A 165 -6.63 -17.56 9.04
#